data_AF-A0A522THM0-F1
#
_entry.id   AF-A0A522THM0-F1
#
_cell.length_a   1.000
_cell.length_b   1.000
_cell.length_c   1.000
_cell.angle_alpha   90.00
_cell.angle_beta   90.00
_cell.angle_gamma   90.00
#
_symmetry.space_group_name_H-M   'P 1'
#
loop_
_entity.id
_entity.type
_entity.pdbx_description
1 polymer ?
#
loop_
_entity_poly.entity_id
_entity_poly.type
_entity_poly.pdbx_seq_one_letter_code
_entity_poly.pdbx_strand_id
1 'polypeptide(L)'
;MTSARFAGNDEASVARNQAAFQLDIQGLVAEDLGVQSVTDYESEISKRVAFIKQMLLNSHTQSLVLGVSGGVDSLCAGLMCQRAVNELNALAKGLPLPQYRFVAVKLPYKVQSDHDAVDMSLSCIQPSQIEEVNLENPVDAIRAGMSPTFKKEGLTSSKVDFNIGNVKARMRMLIQYCVAGSCHGLVVGTDHASEAVTGFFTKFGDGGFDFSPLQGLVKAQVREIAKRLGAPESLYQKVPTADLEDLAEGIPDEKALGVSYEHIDAYLLGKDVSKDVFDTITGHYMKTQHKRMLPTLMV
;
A
#
# COMPACT_ATOMS: atom_id res chain seq x y z
N MET A 1 63.05 24.52 4.59
CA MET A 1 62.44 23.19 4.79
C MET A 1 61.06 23.38 5.39
N THR A 2 60.04 23.53 4.54
CA THR A 2 58.64 23.67 4.96
C THR A 2 57.86 22.57 4.27
N SER A 3 57.83 21.40 4.92
CA SER A 3 56.93 20.31 4.57
C SER A 3 55.63 20.54 5.32
N ALA A 4 54.70 21.27 4.71
CA ALA A 4 53.31 21.26 5.11
C ALA A 4 52.76 19.86 4.81
N ARG A 5 52.64 19.02 5.84
CA ARG A 5 51.87 17.78 5.76
C ARG A 5 50.41 18.17 5.59
N PHE A 6 49.87 17.95 4.41
CA PHE A 6 48.43 17.91 4.20
C PHE A 6 47.84 16.95 5.24
N ALA A 7 46.96 17.46 6.10
CA ALA A 7 46.14 16.66 6.96
C ALA A 7 45.31 15.73 6.06
N GLY A 8 45.65 14.44 6.06
CA GLY A 8 44.78 13.43 5.48
C GLY A 8 43.44 13.52 6.21
N ASN A 9 42.36 13.66 5.45
CA ASN A 9 41.03 13.40 5.99
C ASN A 9 41.05 11.98 6.54
N ASP A 10 41.02 11.85 7.87
CA ASP A 10 40.94 10.59 8.59
C ASP A 10 39.70 9.82 8.07
N GLU A 11 39.84 8.55 7.69
CA GLU A 11 38.76 7.73 7.15
C GLU A 11 37.54 7.72 8.10
N ALA A 12 37.78 7.81 9.41
CA ALA A 12 36.74 7.93 10.43
C ALA A 12 35.96 9.27 10.36
N SER A 13 36.58 10.35 9.87
CA SER A 13 35.89 11.63 9.62
C SER A 13 35.02 11.58 8.37
N VAL A 14 35.50 10.92 7.30
CA VAL A 14 34.75 10.75 6.05
C VAL A 14 33.52 9.87 6.28
N ALA A 15 33.68 8.75 6.99
CA ALA A 15 32.58 7.85 7.33
C ALA A 15 31.50 8.54 8.19
N ARG A 16 31.92 9.37 9.16
CA ARG A 16 30.98 10.15 9.99
C ARG A 16 30.21 11.19 9.18
N ASN A 17 30.88 11.91 8.29
CA ASN A 17 30.24 12.89 7.42
C ASN A 17 29.26 12.22 6.44
N GLN A 18 29.61 11.03 5.94
CA GLN A 18 28.75 10.25 5.07
C GLN A 18 27.49 9.73 5.78
N ALA A 19 27.63 9.22 7.01
CA ALA A 19 26.48 8.78 7.82
C ALA A 19 25.54 9.94 8.15
N ALA A 20 26.09 11.10 8.54
CA ALA A 20 25.29 12.31 8.78
C ALA A 20 24.50 12.73 7.53
N PHE A 21 25.15 12.74 6.36
CA PHE A 21 24.48 13.04 5.10
C PHE A 21 23.35 12.04 4.76
N GLN A 22 23.55 10.74 5.02
CA GLN A 22 22.51 9.73 4.81
C GLN A 22 21.29 9.97 5.70
N LEU A 23 21.52 10.28 6.98
CA LEU A 23 20.45 10.61 7.91
C LEU A 23 19.66 11.85 7.49
N ASP A 24 20.33 12.88 6.97
CA ASP A 24 19.67 14.09 6.46
C ASP A 24 18.74 13.74 5.27
N ILE A 25 19.22 12.94 4.31
CA ILE A 25 18.40 12.51 3.15
C ILE A 25 17.24 11.60 3.59
N GLN A 26 17.49 10.67 4.52
CA GLN A 26 16.45 9.84 5.12
C GLN A 26 15.36 10.70 5.76
N GLY A 27 15.75 11.73 6.52
CA GLY A 27 14.83 12.69 7.13
C GLY A 27 13.97 13.42 6.10
N LEU A 28 14.57 13.91 5.01
CA LEU A 28 13.83 14.58 3.93
C LEU A 28 12.82 13.65 3.23
N VAL A 29 13.21 12.40 2.96
CA VAL A 29 12.31 11.40 2.36
C VAL A 29 11.19 11.03 3.33
N ALA A 30 11.49 10.85 4.62
CA ALA A 30 10.51 10.54 5.64
C ALA A 30 9.50 11.68 5.83
N GLU A 31 9.96 12.93 5.80
CA GLU A 31 9.10 14.12 5.83
C GLU A 31 8.19 14.21 4.61
N ASP A 32 8.73 14.04 3.40
CA ASP A 32 7.95 14.03 2.15
C ASP A 32 6.83 12.97 2.16
N LEU A 33 7.11 11.78 2.71
CA LEU A 33 6.14 10.69 2.81
C LEU A 33 5.22 10.77 4.03
N GLY A 34 5.39 11.79 4.88
CA GLY A 34 4.61 12.01 6.09
C GLY A 34 4.79 10.91 7.14
N VAL A 35 5.98 10.29 7.22
CA VAL A 35 6.26 9.18 8.13
C VAL A 35 5.96 9.57 9.57
N GLN A 36 5.20 8.72 10.27
CA GLN A 36 4.82 8.93 11.66
C GLN A 36 5.66 8.04 12.58
N SER A 37 6.18 8.61 13.67
CA SER A 37 6.69 7.82 14.79
C SER A 37 5.55 7.49 15.73
N VAL A 38 5.09 6.23 15.72
CA VAL A 38 3.98 5.76 16.54
C VAL A 38 4.52 5.19 17.85
N THR A 39 4.16 5.84 18.96
CA THR A 39 4.49 5.39 20.33
C THR A 39 3.25 4.95 21.11
N ASP A 40 2.10 5.58 20.86
CA ASP A 40 0.79 5.16 21.35
C ASP A 40 -0.10 4.70 20.18
N TYR A 41 -0.18 3.38 20.04
CA TYR A 41 -0.96 2.75 18.97
C TYR A 41 -2.47 2.90 19.15
N GLU A 42 -3.00 3.02 20.38
CA GLU A 42 -4.44 3.18 20.58
C GLU A 42 -4.90 4.59 20.16
N SER A 43 -4.09 5.60 20.48
CA SER A 43 -4.29 6.95 19.99
C SER A 43 -4.19 7.02 18.47
N GLU A 44 -3.19 6.35 17.87
CA GLU A 44 -3.01 6.34 16.42
C GLU A 44 -4.17 5.64 15.68
N ILE A 45 -4.65 4.50 16.21
CA ILE A 45 -5.86 3.83 15.71
C ILE A 45 -7.06 4.77 15.79
N SER A 46 -7.27 5.43 16.93
CA SER A 46 -8.41 6.34 17.13
C SER A 46 -8.37 7.52 16.17
N LYS A 47 -7.17 8.08 15.93
CA LYS A 47 -6.93 9.16 14.96
C LYS A 47 -7.28 8.72 13.53
N ARG A 48 -6.84 7.53 13.11
CA ARG A 48 -7.10 7.00 11.76
C ARG A 48 -8.58 6.63 11.56
N VAL A 49 -9.22 6.04 12.57
CA VAL A 49 -10.68 5.80 12.56
C VAL A 49 -11.44 7.12 12.48
N ALA A 50 -11.03 8.15 13.23
CA ALA A 50 -11.62 9.49 13.14
C ALA A 50 -11.46 10.11 11.75
N PHE A 51 -10.29 9.97 11.13
CA PHE A 51 -10.04 10.39 9.75
C PHE A 51 -10.97 9.69 8.75
N ILE A 52 -11.14 8.37 8.84
CA ILE A 52 -12.08 7.62 7.99
C ILE A 52 -13.52 8.15 8.13
N LYS A 53 -13.96 8.42 9.37
CA LYS A 53 -15.28 9.01 9.63
C LYS A 53 -15.41 10.39 8.99
N GLN A 54 -14.38 11.24 9.08
CA GLN A 54 -14.38 12.56 8.45
C GLN A 54 -14.47 12.46 6.93
N MET A 55 -13.81 11.48 6.29
CA MET A 55 -13.91 11.30 4.84
C MET A 55 -15.34 11.03 4.41
N LEU A 56 -16.05 10.09 5.05
CA LEU A 56 -17.47 9.81 4.79
C LEU A 56 -18.38 11.03 5.00
N LEU A 57 -18.17 11.78 6.08
CA LEU A 57 -19.00 12.93 6.42
C LEU A 57 -18.80 14.10 5.45
N ASN A 58 -17.55 14.38 5.08
CA ASN A 58 -17.19 15.51 4.21
C ASN A 58 -17.55 15.26 2.74
N SER A 59 -17.50 14.01 2.28
CA SER A 59 -17.91 13.62 0.93
C SER A 59 -19.42 13.49 0.78
N HIS A 60 -20.17 13.49 1.89
CA HIS A 60 -21.60 13.16 1.92
C HIS A 60 -21.92 11.78 1.33
N THR A 61 -20.98 10.84 1.41
CA THR A 61 -21.17 9.45 0.98
C THR A 61 -21.63 8.56 2.13
N GLN A 62 -22.12 7.36 1.80
CA GLN A 62 -22.70 6.42 2.76
C GLN A 62 -21.88 5.14 2.89
N SER A 63 -21.01 4.86 1.92
CA SER A 63 -20.29 3.58 1.85
C SER A 63 -18.78 3.78 1.75
N LEU A 64 -18.04 2.85 2.32
CA LEU A 64 -16.61 2.67 2.08
C LEU A 64 -16.44 1.37 1.30
N VAL A 65 -15.57 1.37 0.29
CA VAL A 65 -15.29 0.20 -0.55
C VAL A 65 -13.81 -0.11 -0.49
N LEU A 66 -13.44 -1.37 -0.23
CA LEU A 66 -12.06 -1.82 -0.20
C LEU A 66 -11.95 -3.26 -0.70
N GLY A 67 -11.00 -3.51 -1.60
CA GLY A 67 -10.57 -4.84 -1.99
C GLY A 67 -9.84 -5.55 -0.85
N VAL A 68 -10.31 -6.72 -0.44
CA VAL A 68 -9.65 -7.53 0.60
C VAL A 68 -8.83 -8.63 -0.07
N SER A 69 -7.50 -8.52 0.05
CA SER A 69 -6.54 -9.38 -0.65
C SER A 69 -6.03 -10.55 0.18
N GLY A 70 -6.30 -10.58 1.49
CA GLY A 70 -5.67 -11.53 2.43
C GLY A 70 -4.28 -11.08 2.91
N GLY A 71 -3.79 -9.92 2.45
CA GLY A 71 -2.61 -9.25 2.98
C GLY A 71 -2.92 -8.38 4.20
N VAL A 72 -1.89 -8.07 5.00
CA VAL A 72 -2.04 -7.31 6.25
C VAL A 72 -2.54 -5.88 6.04
N ASP A 73 -2.24 -5.25 4.91
CA ASP A 73 -2.59 -3.84 4.67
C ASP A 73 -4.09 -3.67 4.44
N SER A 74 -4.68 -4.49 3.56
CA SER A 74 -6.13 -4.50 3.33
C SER A 74 -6.90 -4.99 4.56
N LEU A 75 -6.34 -5.93 5.34
CA LEU A 75 -6.89 -6.34 6.63
C LEU A 75 -6.92 -5.18 7.63
N CYS A 76 -5.80 -4.49 7.81
CA CYS A 76 -5.66 -3.37 8.74
C CYS A 76 -6.61 -2.23 8.38
N ALA A 77 -6.62 -1.82 7.10
CA ALA A 77 -7.53 -0.80 6.60
C ALA A 77 -9.00 -1.23 6.76
N GLY A 78 -9.33 -2.47 6.41
CA GLY A 78 -10.68 -3.03 6.53
C GLY A 78 -11.21 -3.04 7.96
N LEU A 79 -10.38 -3.45 8.94
CA LEU A 79 -10.74 -3.42 10.36
C LEU A 79 -11.05 -1.99 10.83
N MET A 80 -10.23 -1.00 10.43
CA MET A 80 -10.49 0.40 10.77
C MET A 80 -11.75 0.95 10.07
N CYS A 81 -11.98 0.59 8.81
CA CYS A 81 -13.19 0.97 8.07
C CYS A 81 -14.45 0.41 8.73
N GLN A 82 -14.49 -0.87 9.07
CA GLN A 82 -15.64 -1.47 9.73
C GLN A 82 -15.88 -0.86 11.12
N ARG A 83 -14.81 -0.58 11.88
CA ARG A 83 -14.92 0.13 13.16
C ARG A 83 -15.50 1.54 12.98
N ALA A 84 -15.03 2.29 11.98
CA ALA A 84 -15.52 3.65 11.70
C ALA A 84 -17.02 3.68 11.39
N VAL A 85 -17.50 2.77 10.54
CA VAL A 85 -18.94 2.71 10.20
C VAL A 85 -19.78 2.23 11.39
N ASN A 86 -19.29 1.30 12.19
CA ASN A 86 -19.97 0.87 13.42
C ASN A 86 -20.13 2.03 14.42
N GLU A 87 -19.05 2.79 14.65
CA GLU A 87 -19.08 3.96 15.53
C GLU A 87 -20.02 5.05 15.01
N LEU A 88 -20.00 5.35 13.70
CA LEU A 88 -20.93 6.31 13.09
C LEU A 88 -22.39 5.87 13.22
N ASN A 89 -22.68 4.60 12.92
CA ASN A 89 -24.04 4.06 13.02
C ASN A 89 -24.56 4.06 14.46
N ALA A 90 -23.68 3.83 15.45
CA ALA A 90 -24.05 3.94 16.86
C ALA A 90 -24.43 5.37 17.24
N LEU A 91 -23.67 6.37 16.76
CA LEU A 91 -23.95 7.80 16.98
C LEU A 91 -25.19 8.28 16.22
N ALA A 92 -25.45 7.73 15.03
CA ALA A 92 -26.59 8.07 14.18
C ALA A 92 -27.91 7.44 14.65
N LYS A 93 -27.89 6.54 15.64
CA LYS A 93 -29.06 5.78 16.08
C LYS A 93 -30.19 6.71 16.53
N GLY A 94 -31.32 6.65 15.82
CA GLY A 94 -32.51 7.48 16.09
C GLY A 94 -32.47 8.88 15.47
N LEU A 95 -31.42 9.20 14.71
CA LEU A 95 -31.32 10.43 13.92
C LEU A 95 -31.75 10.16 12.47
N PRO A 96 -32.23 11.18 11.71
CA PRO A 96 -32.56 11.06 10.29
C PRO A 96 -31.30 11.08 9.42
N LEU A 97 -30.32 10.24 9.75
CA LEU A 97 -29.05 10.10 9.03
C LEU A 97 -29.03 8.77 8.26
N PRO A 98 -28.28 8.69 7.14
CA PRO A 98 -28.15 7.44 6.41
C PRO A 98 -27.42 6.38 7.23
N GLN A 99 -27.69 5.12 6.91
CA GLN A 99 -26.91 4.00 7.44
C GLN A 99 -25.57 3.92 6.70
N TYR A 100 -24.47 4.01 7.44
CA TYR A 100 -23.13 3.86 6.89
C TYR A 100 -22.78 2.38 6.72
N ARG A 101 -22.04 2.05 5.66
CA ARG A 101 -21.64 0.67 5.34
C ARG A 101 -20.18 0.58 4.94
N PHE A 102 -19.55 -0.52 5.30
CA PHE A 102 -18.29 -0.93 4.70
C PHE A 102 -18.52 -2.15 3.80
N VAL A 103 -18.19 -2.01 2.53
CA VAL A 103 -18.31 -3.02 1.49
C VAL A 103 -16.91 -3.57 1.20
N ALA A 104 -16.66 -4.80 1.65
CA ALA A 104 -15.45 -5.53 1.29
C ALA A 104 -15.63 -6.21 -0.06
N VAL A 105 -14.63 -6.11 -0.95
CA VAL A 105 -14.70 -6.70 -2.29
C VAL A 105 -13.65 -7.79 -2.44
N LYS A 106 -14.09 -9.02 -2.74
CA LYS A 106 -13.23 -10.12 -3.16
C LYS A 106 -12.96 -9.98 -4.66
N LEU A 107 -11.69 -9.96 -5.04
CA LEU A 107 -11.25 -9.66 -6.40
C LEU A 107 -10.26 -10.71 -6.94
N PRO A 108 -10.65 -12.00 -6.98
CA PRO A 108 -9.78 -13.06 -7.45
C PRO A 108 -9.57 -12.94 -8.97
N TYR A 109 -8.41 -13.36 -9.44
CA TYR A 109 -8.21 -13.73 -10.84
C TYR A 109 -8.23 -15.25 -10.92
N LYS A 110 -9.21 -15.83 -11.60
CA LYS A 110 -9.45 -17.29 -11.60
C LYS A 110 -9.69 -17.79 -10.17
N VAL A 111 -8.94 -18.81 -9.75
CA VAL A 111 -8.91 -19.32 -8.37
C VAL A 111 -7.66 -18.76 -7.72
N GLN A 112 -7.84 -17.95 -6.68
CA GLN A 112 -6.74 -17.38 -5.90
C GLN A 112 -6.19 -18.45 -4.94
N SER A 113 -4.86 -18.62 -4.91
CA SER A 113 -4.20 -19.69 -4.14
C SER A 113 -4.29 -19.50 -2.62
N ASP A 114 -4.38 -18.25 -2.16
CA ASP A 114 -4.51 -17.87 -0.75
C ASP A 114 -5.92 -17.40 -0.38
N HIS A 115 -6.95 -17.94 -1.03
CA HIS A 115 -8.35 -17.61 -0.72
C HIS A 115 -8.71 -17.82 0.76
N ASP A 116 -8.08 -18.77 1.45
CA ASP A 116 -8.24 -18.99 2.88
C ASP A 116 -7.85 -17.74 3.69
N ALA A 117 -6.77 -17.04 3.31
CA ALA A 117 -6.35 -15.82 3.97
C ALA A 117 -7.35 -14.67 3.73
N VAL A 118 -7.97 -14.63 2.55
CA VAL A 118 -9.05 -13.68 2.23
C VAL A 118 -10.27 -13.96 3.12
N ASP A 119 -10.71 -15.20 3.20
CA ASP A 119 -11.90 -15.58 3.98
C ASP A 119 -11.66 -15.41 5.49
N MET A 120 -10.45 -15.70 5.99
CA MET A 120 -10.04 -15.38 7.37
C MET A 120 -10.05 -13.86 7.62
N SER A 121 -9.57 -13.06 6.66
CA SER A 121 -9.59 -11.60 6.77
C SER A 121 -11.02 -11.08 6.85
N LEU A 122 -11.91 -11.55 5.99
CA LEU A 122 -13.33 -11.15 6.00
C LEU A 122 -14.04 -11.58 7.29
N SER A 123 -13.72 -12.77 7.80
CA SER A 123 -14.26 -13.27 9.07
C SER A 123 -13.80 -12.43 10.26
N CYS A 124 -12.57 -11.93 10.24
CA CYS A 124 -12.01 -11.04 11.25
C CYS A 124 -12.60 -9.62 11.15
N ILE A 125 -12.72 -9.08 9.93
CA ILE A 125 -13.24 -7.74 9.66
C ILE A 125 -14.73 -7.63 9.97
N GLN A 126 -15.52 -8.66 9.61
CA GLN A 126 -16.99 -8.65 9.65
C GLN A 126 -17.60 -7.45 8.90
N PRO A 127 -17.32 -7.32 7.59
CA PRO A 127 -17.76 -6.17 6.82
C PRO A 127 -19.30 -6.11 6.74
N SER A 128 -19.83 -4.90 6.58
CA SER A 128 -21.28 -4.67 6.48
C SER A 128 -21.89 -5.37 5.26
N GLN A 129 -21.09 -5.52 4.21
CA GLN A 129 -21.43 -6.20 2.97
C GLN A 129 -20.17 -6.81 2.34
N ILE A 130 -20.33 -7.94 1.67
CA ILE A 130 -19.28 -8.58 0.87
C ILE A 130 -19.76 -8.65 -0.57
N GLU A 131 -18.93 -8.17 -1.48
CA GLU A 131 -19.08 -8.35 -2.92
C GLU A 131 -17.95 -9.23 -3.44
N GLU A 132 -18.22 -10.02 -4.48
CA GLU A 132 -17.19 -10.82 -5.14
C GLU A 132 -17.30 -10.65 -6.66
N VAL A 133 -16.20 -10.27 -7.28
CA VAL A 133 -16.12 -10.13 -8.74
C VAL A 133 -14.83 -10.74 -9.25
N ASN A 134 -14.96 -11.80 -10.05
CA ASN A 134 -13.81 -12.46 -10.66
C ASN A 134 -13.28 -11.67 -11.86
N LEU A 135 -11.97 -11.48 -11.90
CA LEU A 135 -11.27 -10.71 -12.93
C LEU A 135 -10.95 -11.51 -14.19
N GLU A 136 -11.15 -12.83 -14.21
CA GLU A 136 -10.73 -13.72 -15.31
C GLU A 136 -11.18 -13.22 -16.68
N ASN A 137 -12.49 -13.08 -16.89
CA ASN A 137 -13.05 -12.67 -18.17
C ASN A 137 -12.50 -11.32 -18.68
N PRO A 138 -12.56 -10.21 -17.90
CA PRO A 138 -12.09 -8.92 -18.40
C PRO A 138 -10.56 -8.89 -18.59
N VAL A 139 -9.78 -9.57 -17.75
CA VAL A 139 -8.32 -9.61 -17.88
C VAL A 139 -7.90 -10.43 -19.09
N ASP A 140 -8.51 -11.60 -19.31
CA ASP A 140 -8.18 -12.48 -20.43
C ASP A 140 -8.59 -11.87 -21.77
N ALA A 141 -9.70 -11.13 -21.81
CA ALA A 141 -10.09 -10.35 -22.98
C ALA A 141 -9.02 -9.30 -23.36
N ILE A 142 -8.49 -8.56 -22.38
CA ILE A 142 -7.41 -7.58 -22.61
C ILE A 142 -6.13 -8.29 -23.05
N ARG A 143 -5.77 -9.41 -22.41
CA ARG A 143 -4.60 -10.23 -22.79
C ARG A 143 -4.68 -10.68 -24.25
N ALA A 144 -5.83 -11.20 -24.66
CA ALA A 144 -6.07 -11.65 -26.03
C ALA A 144 -6.00 -10.46 -27.03
N GLY A 145 -6.68 -9.36 -26.72
CA GLY A 145 -6.72 -8.16 -27.56
C GLY A 145 -5.35 -7.50 -27.74
N MET A 146 -4.49 -7.55 -26.72
CA MET A 146 -3.13 -6.97 -26.77
C MET A 146 -2.06 -7.91 -27.35
N SER A 147 -2.38 -9.19 -27.55
CA SER A 147 -1.44 -10.20 -28.08
C SER A 147 -0.76 -9.78 -29.40
N PRO A 148 -1.45 -9.19 -30.40
CA PRO A 148 -0.79 -8.69 -31.61
C PRO A 148 0.23 -7.59 -31.32
N THR A 149 -0.08 -6.67 -30.41
CA THR A 149 0.81 -5.59 -29.99
C THR A 149 2.05 -6.14 -29.28
N PHE A 150 1.87 -7.07 -28.34
CA PHE A 150 3.00 -7.70 -27.64
C PHE A 150 3.96 -8.42 -28.59
N LYS A 151 3.43 -9.10 -29.61
CA LYS A 151 4.24 -9.74 -30.66
C LYS A 151 4.97 -8.72 -31.52
N LYS A 152 4.29 -7.64 -31.93
CA LYS A 152 4.88 -6.56 -32.73
C LYS A 152 6.05 -5.91 -32.01
N GLU A 153 5.92 -5.66 -30.71
CA GLU A 153 6.96 -5.06 -29.87
C GLU A 153 8.03 -6.07 -29.39
N GLY A 154 7.89 -7.36 -29.75
CA GLY A 154 8.88 -8.39 -29.39
C GLY A 154 8.98 -8.67 -27.89
N LEU A 155 7.90 -8.51 -27.12
CA LEU A 155 7.92 -8.74 -25.69
C LEU A 155 8.13 -10.23 -25.35
N THR A 156 9.05 -10.51 -24.42
CA THR A 156 9.21 -11.84 -23.81
C THR A 156 8.00 -12.20 -22.96
N SER A 157 7.74 -13.50 -22.72
CA SER A 157 6.64 -13.97 -21.88
C SER A 157 6.61 -13.33 -20.48
N SER A 158 7.77 -13.16 -19.82
CA SER A 158 7.85 -12.50 -18.51
C SER A 158 7.44 -11.02 -18.56
N LYS A 159 7.83 -10.27 -19.61
CA LYS A 159 7.37 -8.89 -19.79
C LYS A 159 5.87 -8.83 -20.08
N VAL A 160 5.32 -9.77 -20.84
CA VAL A 160 3.87 -9.86 -21.06
C VAL A 160 3.16 -10.11 -19.74
N ASP A 161 3.64 -11.08 -18.96
CA ASP A 161 3.05 -11.43 -17.66
C ASP A 161 3.08 -10.25 -16.68
N PHE A 162 4.21 -9.55 -16.55
CA PHE A 162 4.31 -8.32 -15.77
C PHE A 162 3.29 -7.24 -16.20
N ASN A 163 3.11 -7.04 -17.52
CA ASN A 163 2.14 -6.08 -18.03
C ASN A 163 0.69 -6.52 -17.72
N ILE A 164 0.38 -7.81 -17.83
CA ILE A 164 -0.94 -8.33 -17.48
C ILE A 164 -1.18 -8.30 -15.97
N GLY A 165 -0.16 -8.50 -15.14
CA GLY A 165 -0.22 -8.26 -13.70
C GLY A 165 -0.67 -6.83 -13.36
N ASN A 166 -0.11 -5.83 -14.06
CA ASN A 166 -0.59 -4.44 -13.95
C ASN A 166 -2.04 -4.27 -14.45
N VAL A 167 -2.47 -5.01 -15.49
CA VAL A 167 -3.88 -5.00 -15.93
C VAL A 167 -4.79 -5.55 -14.84
N LYS A 168 -4.41 -6.64 -14.15
CA LYS A 168 -5.17 -7.17 -13.00
C LYS A 168 -5.33 -6.11 -11.92
N ALA A 169 -4.24 -5.45 -11.51
CA ALA A 169 -4.29 -4.38 -10.50
C ALA A 169 -5.20 -3.21 -10.92
N ARG A 170 -5.15 -2.78 -12.18
CA ARG A 170 -6.05 -1.73 -12.71
C ARG A 170 -7.49 -2.18 -12.81
N MET A 171 -7.73 -3.44 -13.15
CA MET A 171 -9.08 -3.99 -13.15
C MET A 171 -9.64 -3.98 -11.74
N ARG A 172 -8.88 -4.43 -10.72
CA ARG A 172 -9.29 -4.37 -9.30
C ARG A 172 -9.72 -2.98 -8.88
N MET A 173 -8.99 -1.94 -9.28
CA MET A 173 -9.37 -0.55 -9.05
C MET A 173 -10.70 -0.22 -9.73
N LEU A 174 -10.84 -0.52 -11.03
CA LEU A 174 -12.06 -0.25 -11.80
C LEU A 174 -13.30 -0.92 -11.18
N ILE A 175 -13.19 -2.18 -10.76
CA ILE A 175 -14.28 -2.90 -10.08
C ILE A 175 -14.68 -2.15 -8.81
N GLN A 176 -13.72 -1.77 -7.96
CA GLN A 176 -14.00 -1.07 -6.70
C GLN A 176 -14.70 0.26 -6.92
N TYR A 177 -14.28 1.05 -7.93
CA TYR A 177 -14.98 2.30 -8.28
C TYR A 177 -16.39 2.04 -8.85
N CYS A 178 -16.60 0.95 -9.58
CA CYS A 178 -17.94 0.55 -10.03
C CYS A 178 -18.86 0.24 -8.83
N VAL A 179 -18.35 -0.54 -7.87
CA VAL A 179 -19.06 -0.83 -6.61
C VAL A 179 -19.33 0.46 -5.84
N ALA A 180 -18.34 1.33 -5.66
CA ALA A 180 -18.48 2.61 -4.97
C ALA A 180 -19.53 3.51 -5.63
N GLY A 181 -19.51 3.64 -6.97
CA GLY A 181 -20.52 4.38 -7.73
C GLY A 181 -21.94 3.85 -7.55
N SER A 182 -22.09 2.52 -7.41
CA SER A 182 -23.41 1.88 -7.20
C SER A 182 -23.96 2.04 -5.77
N CYS A 183 -23.10 2.31 -4.78
CA CYS A 183 -23.48 2.36 -3.37
C CYS A 183 -23.21 3.71 -2.71
N HIS A 184 -23.02 4.78 -3.50
CA HIS A 184 -22.66 6.12 -3.05
C HIS A 184 -21.48 6.08 -2.06
N GLY A 185 -20.37 5.50 -2.50
CA GLY A 185 -19.21 5.24 -1.66
C GLY A 185 -17.91 5.90 -2.11
N LEU A 186 -16.90 5.76 -1.25
CA LEU A 186 -15.51 6.10 -1.53
C LEU A 186 -14.66 4.83 -1.58
N VAL A 187 -13.67 4.79 -2.48
CA VAL A 187 -12.68 3.73 -2.57
C VAL A 187 -11.52 4.02 -1.62
N VAL A 188 -11.28 3.08 -0.69
CA VAL A 188 -10.21 3.16 0.30
C VAL A 188 -8.94 2.55 -0.27
N GLY A 189 -7.82 3.26 -0.14
CA GLY A 189 -6.48 2.78 -0.47
C GLY A 189 -5.78 2.12 0.70
N THR A 190 -4.76 1.33 0.41
CA THR A 190 -3.89 0.70 1.42
C THR A 190 -2.46 1.22 1.41
N ASP A 191 -2.15 2.20 0.57
CA ASP A 191 -0.80 2.76 0.44
C ASP A 191 -0.32 3.32 1.79
N HIS A 192 0.94 3.03 2.10
CA HIS A 192 1.63 3.41 3.32
C HIS A 192 3.09 3.74 3.01
N ALA A 193 3.84 4.29 3.95
CA ALA A 193 5.16 4.86 3.66
C ALA A 193 6.16 3.84 3.07
N SER A 194 6.16 2.59 3.55
CA SER A 194 7.05 1.55 3.01
C SER A 194 6.73 1.14 1.55
N GLU A 195 5.47 1.23 1.11
CA GLU A 195 5.08 1.04 -0.30
C GLU A 195 5.36 2.31 -1.13
N ALA A 196 5.05 3.48 -0.57
CA ALA A 196 5.23 4.75 -1.22
C ALA A 196 6.71 5.06 -1.54
N VAL A 197 7.64 4.76 -0.61
CA VAL A 197 9.08 5.02 -0.80
C VAL A 197 9.67 4.18 -1.92
N THR A 198 9.19 2.95 -2.08
CA THR A 198 9.64 2.04 -3.13
C THR A 198 8.83 2.18 -4.42
N GLY A 199 7.68 2.87 -4.36
CA GLY A 199 6.71 2.94 -5.44
C GLY A 199 6.17 1.58 -5.82
N PHE A 200 6.06 0.66 -4.86
CA PHE A 200 5.67 -0.74 -5.04
C PHE A 200 4.15 -0.91 -5.12
N PHE A 201 3.55 -0.18 -6.05
CA PHE A 201 2.13 -0.26 -6.39
C PHE A 201 1.95 -0.01 -7.89
N THR A 202 0.82 -0.47 -8.44
CA THR A 202 0.46 -0.18 -9.82
C THR A 202 -0.11 1.22 -9.91
N LYS A 203 0.50 2.11 -10.71
CA LYS A 203 -0.03 3.46 -10.96
C LYS A 203 -1.40 3.34 -11.64
N PHE A 204 -2.40 3.99 -11.04
CA PHE A 204 -3.83 3.89 -11.40
C PHE A 204 -4.40 2.47 -11.31
N GLY A 205 -3.77 1.59 -10.53
CA GLY A 205 -4.33 0.34 -10.04
C GLY A 205 -4.66 0.48 -8.57
N ASP A 206 -4.02 -0.32 -7.73
CA ASP A 206 -4.06 -0.20 -6.27
C ASP A 206 -3.64 1.20 -5.75
N GLY A 207 -2.78 1.93 -6.47
CA GLY A 207 -2.49 3.34 -6.18
C GLY A 207 -3.57 4.34 -6.60
N GLY A 208 -4.73 3.89 -7.10
CA GLY A 208 -5.88 4.71 -7.46
C GLY A 208 -6.99 4.56 -6.43
N PHE A 209 -7.11 5.51 -5.50
CA PHE A 209 -8.08 5.51 -4.41
C PHE A 209 -8.50 6.95 -4.07
N ASP A 210 -9.58 7.11 -3.30
CA ASP A 210 -10.06 8.41 -2.84
C ASP A 210 -9.28 8.90 -1.61
N PHE A 211 -8.95 7.99 -0.69
CA PHE A 211 -8.08 8.26 0.47
C PHE A 211 -7.43 6.98 1.00
N SER A 212 -6.28 7.09 1.70
CA SER A 212 -5.64 5.97 2.41
C SER A 212 -5.54 6.26 3.91
N PRO A 213 -6.11 5.42 4.79
CA PRO A 213 -5.95 5.55 6.23
C PRO A 213 -4.62 4.99 6.73
N LEU A 214 -3.75 4.43 5.87
CA LEU A 214 -2.45 3.85 6.23
C LEU A 214 -1.26 4.75 5.88
N GLN A 215 -1.49 5.88 5.20
CA GLN A 215 -0.45 6.84 4.85
C GLN A 215 0.43 7.21 6.05
N GLY A 216 1.74 7.31 5.82
CA GLY A 216 2.73 7.65 6.83
C GLY A 216 3.15 6.51 7.78
N LEU A 217 2.50 5.34 7.72
CA LEU A 217 2.93 4.18 8.50
C LEU A 217 4.03 3.41 7.78
N VAL A 218 4.98 2.89 8.55
CA VAL A 218 5.90 1.84 8.09
C VAL A 218 5.28 0.45 8.26
N LYS A 219 5.80 -0.59 7.58
CA LYS A 219 5.16 -1.91 7.52
C LYS A 219 4.98 -2.53 8.91
N ALA A 220 5.98 -2.42 9.77
CA ALA A 220 5.91 -2.89 11.15
C ALA A 220 4.79 -2.22 11.97
N GLN A 221 4.52 -0.93 11.72
CA GLN A 221 3.42 -0.22 12.39
C GLN A 221 2.06 -0.70 11.90
N VAL A 222 1.90 -0.97 10.59
CA VAL A 222 0.67 -1.56 10.03
C VAL A 222 0.39 -2.92 10.67
N ARG A 223 1.41 -3.77 10.82
CA ARG A 223 1.31 -5.08 11.48
C ARG A 223 0.89 -4.96 12.94
N GLU A 224 1.50 -4.04 13.69
CA GLU A 224 1.17 -3.83 15.11
C GLU A 224 -0.25 -3.26 15.29
N ILE A 225 -0.70 -2.36 14.40
CA ILE A 225 -2.10 -1.89 14.40
C ILE A 225 -3.06 -3.04 14.11
N ALA A 226 -2.82 -3.85 13.07
CA ALA A 226 -3.66 -5.00 12.74
C ALA A 226 -3.78 -5.96 13.93
N LYS A 227 -2.65 -6.28 14.58
CA LYS A 227 -2.61 -7.11 15.79
C LYS A 227 -3.48 -6.54 16.92
N ARG A 228 -3.38 -5.23 17.19
CA ARG A 228 -4.18 -4.57 18.24
C ARG A 228 -5.67 -4.51 17.92
N LEU A 229 -6.01 -4.46 16.64
CA LEU A 229 -7.39 -4.57 16.16
C LEU A 229 -7.92 -6.02 16.18
N GLY A 230 -7.14 -6.98 16.70
CA GLY A 230 -7.57 -8.37 16.88
C GLY A 230 -7.28 -9.29 15.69
N ALA A 231 -6.44 -8.86 14.74
CA ALA A 231 -6.02 -9.73 13.65
C ALA A 231 -5.26 -10.96 14.17
N PRO A 232 -5.54 -12.16 13.66
CA PRO A 232 -4.76 -13.35 14.00
C PRO A 232 -3.32 -13.25 13.46
N GLU A 233 -2.39 -13.88 14.18
CA GLU A 233 -0.96 -13.87 13.85
C GLU A 233 -0.64 -14.38 12.45
N SER A 234 -1.36 -15.40 12.00
CA SER A 234 -1.23 -15.95 10.66
C SER A 234 -1.52 -14.94 9.54
N LEU A 235 -2.31 -13.89 9.81
CA LEU A 235 -2.60 -12.84 8.83
C LEU A 235 -1.60 -11.68 8.93
N TYR A 236 -1.35 -11.14 10.13
CA TYR A 236 -0.48 -9.96 10.24
C TYR A 236 1.02 -10.27 10.11
N GLN A 237 1.43 -11.54 10.25
CA GLN A 237 2.80 -11.97 9.97
C GLN A 237 2.98 -12.62 8.59
N LYS A 238 1.90 -12.79 7.81
CA LYS A 238 1.96 -13.37 6.47
C LYS A 238 3.03 -12.67 5.64
N VAL A 239 3.82 -13.45 4.89
CA VAL A 239 4.83 -12.92 3.98
C VAL A 239 4.14 -12.07 2.90
N PRO A 240 4.47 -10.78 2.75
CA PRO A 240 3.85 -9.92 1.75
C PRO A 240 4.18 -10.37 0.32
N THR A 241 3.15 -10.38 -0.52
CA THR A 241 3.22 -10.72 -1.95
C THR A 241 2.20 -9.90 -2.71
N ALA A 242 2.55 -9.38 -3.90
CA ALA A 242 1.61 -8.63 -4.75
C ALA A 242 0.55 -9.50 -5.47
N ASP A 243 0.80 -10.80 -5.65
CA ASP A 243 -0.07 -11.77 -6.35
C ASP A 243 -0.59 -11.25 -7.72
N LEU A 244 0.34 -10.82 -8.57
CA LEU A 244 0.04 -10.23 -9.89
C LEU A 244 0.51 -11.10 -11.07
N GLU A 245 1.65 -11.77 -10.97
CA GLU A 245 2.31 -12.49 -12.06
C GLU A 245 1.88 -13.98 -12.09
N ASP A 246 1.46 -14.50 -13.25
CA ASP A 246 1.07 -15.91 -13.42
C ASP A 246 2.30 -16.84 -13.46
N LEU A 247 3.43 -16.35 -13.99
CA LEU A 247 4.64 -17.15 -14.19
C LEU A 247 5.50 -17.21 -12.93
N ALA A 248 5.18 -16.38 -11.93
CA ALA A 248 5.93 -16.21 -10.71
C ALA A 248 5.01 -15.90 -9.52
N GLU A 249 3.97 -16.72 -9.37
CA GLU A 249 3.01 -16.62 -8.27
C GLU A 249 3.72 -16.64 -6.90
N GLY A 250 3.33 -15.72 -6.02
CA GLY A 250 3.82 -15.66 -4.65
C GLY A 250 5.29 -15.22 -4.49
N ILE A 251 5.90 -14.54 -5.46
CA ILE A 251 7.19 -13.87 -5.21
C ILE A 251 7.04 -12.90 -4.01
N PRO A 252 7.87 -13.03 -2.96
CA PRO A 252 7.88 -12.07 -1.86
C PRO A 252 8.28 -10.69 -2.36
N ASP A 253 7.60 -9.65 -1.87
CA ASP A 253 7.89 -8.26 -2.26
C ASP A 253 9.37 -7.91 -2.05
N GLU A 254 9.96 -8.35 -0.95
CA GLU A 254 11.36 -8.08 -0.60
C GLU A 254 12.34 -8.62 -1.66
N LYS A 255 12.00 -9.75 -2.29
CA LYS A 255 12.79 -10.33 -3.38
C LYS A 255 12.67 -9.50 -4.65
N ALA A 256 11.48 -8.97 -4.95
CA ALA A 256 11.26 -8.09 -6.09
C ALA A 256 11.92 -6.70 -5.90
N LEU A 257 11.91 -6.20 -4.66
CA LEU A 257 12.47 -4.90 -4.29
C LEU A 257 14.00 -4.92 -4.12
N GLY A 258 14.57 -6.09 -3.80
CA GLY A 258 15.99 -6.24 -3.47
C GLY A 258 16.35 -5.70 -2.08
N VAL A 259 15.36 -5.44 -1.24
CA VAL A 259 15.51 -4.90 0.12
C VAL A 259 14.36 -5.38 0.99
N SER A 260 14.62 -5.65 2.27
CA SER A 260 13.59 -6.11 3.22
C SER A 260 12.75 -4.96 3.77
N TYR A 261 11.54 -5.26 4.22
CA TYR A 261 10.69 -4.29 4.92
C TYR A 261 11.32 -3.80 6.22
N GLU A 262 12.10 -4.63 6.92
CA GLU A 262 12.85 -4.20 8.11
C GLU A 262 13.84 -3.07 7.76
N HIS A 263 14.56 -3.20 6.65
CA HIS A 263 15.48 -2.16 6.18
C HIS A 263 14.75 -0.92 5.67
N ILE A 264 13.61 -1.08 4.98
CA ILE A 264 12.77 0.04 4.55
C ILE A 264 12.25 0.81 5.76
N ASP A 265 11.72 0.11 6.77
CA ASP A 265 11.20 0.70 7.99
C ASP A 265 12.33 1.39 8.77
N ALA A 266 13.51 0.78 8.88
CA ALA A 266 14.68 1.40 9.50
C ALA A 266 15.10 2.69 8.79
N TYR A 267 15.15 2.68 7.45
CA TYR A 267 15.45 3.85 6.64
C TYR A 267 14.46 4.98 6.92
N LEU A 268 13.16 4.69 6.85
CA LEU A 268 12.08 5.67 7.01
C LEU A 268 11.97 6.21 8.44
N LEU A 269 12.37 5.43 9.45
CA LEU A 269 12.42 5.85 10.85
C LEU A 269 13.75 6.53 11.23
N GLY A 270 14.61 6.86 10.27
CA GLY A 270 15.86 7.58 10.50
C GLY A 270 16.89 6.79 11.31
N LYS A 271 16.89 5.46 11.20
CA LYS A 271 17.92 4.60 11.79
C LYS A 271 19.11 4.47 10.85
N ASP A 272 20.26 4.11 11.42
CA ASP A 272 21.44 3.77 10.63
C ASP A 272 21.17 2.55 9.74
N VAL A 273 21.47 2.69 8.45
CA VAL A 273 21.38 1.62 7.46
C VAL A 273 22.69 1.53 6.67
N SER A 274 22.96 0.38 6.06
CA SER A 274 24.15 0.24 5.20
C SER A 274 24.04 1.12 3.96
N LYS A 275 25.18 1.47 3.36
CA LYS A 275 25.22 2.26 2.12
C LYS A 275 24.40 1.61 0.99
N ASP A 276 24.48 0.30 0.84
CA ASP A 276 23.74 -0.41 -0.22
C ASP A 276 22.22 -0.34 0.00
N VAL A 277 21.76 -0.43 1.26
CA VAL A 277 20.35 -0.25 1.62
C VAL A 277 19.89 1.18 1.32
N PHE A 278 20.67 2.17 1.75
CA PHE A 278 20.40 3.58 1.50
C PHE A 278 20.28 3.87 0.00
N ASP A 279 21.28 3.44 -0.80
CA ASP A 279 21.32 3.67 -2.24
C ASP A 279 20.14 2.97 -2.96
N THR A 280 19.79 1.75 -2.52
CA THR A 280 18.68 0.98 -3.08
C THR A 280 17.35 1.70 -2.85
N ILE A 281 17.05 2.08 -1.61
CA ILE A 281 15.78 2.72 -1.24
C ILE A 281 15.68 4.11 -1.87
N THR A 282 16.73 4.92 -1.78
CA THR A 282 16.77 6.26 -2.40
C THR A 282 16.62 6.17 -3.91
N GLY A 283 17.27 5.17 -4.54
CA GLY A 283 17.15 4.91 -5.97
C GLY A 283 15.72 4.58 -6.40
N HIS A 284 15.01 3.73 -5.64
CA HIS A 284 13.60 3.45 -5.87
C HIS A 284 12.74 4.71 -5.70
N TYR A 285 12.94 5.46 -4.62
CA TYR A 285 12.22 6.70 -4.34
C TYR A 285 12.34 7.68 -5.50
N MET A 286 13.55 7.95 -5.99
CA MET A 286 13.77 8.88 -7.10
C MET A 286 13.13 8.41 -8.40
N LYS A 287 13.28 7.12 -8.76
CA LYS A 287 12.72 6.56 -10.01
C LYS A 287 11.20 6.55 -10.04
N THR A 288 10.56 6.49 -8.88
CA THR A 288 9.11 6.32 -8.75
C THR A 288 8.37 7.59 -8.36
N GLN A 289 9.05 8.75 -8.32
CA GLN A 289 8.44 10.04 -7.99
C GLN A 289 7.18 10.33 -8.83
N HIS A 290 7.21 9.96 -10.11
CA HIS A 290 6.08 10.12 -11.01
C HIS A 290 4.81 9.35 -10.58
N LYS A 291 4.91 8.37 -9.68
CA LYS A 291 3.76 7.63 -9.13
C LYS A 291 3.10 8.35 -7.95
N ARG A 292 3.83 9.20 -7.23
CA ARG A 292 3.36 9.94 -6.05
C ARG A 292 2.89 11.36 -6.37
N MET A 293 3.05 11.81 -7.61
CA MET A 293 2.59 13.11 -8.07
C MET A 293 1.37 12.98 -8.98
N LEU A 294 0.53 14.01 -8.96
CA LEU A 294 -0.44 14.24 -10.03
C LEU A 294 0.27 14.30 -11.40
N PRO A 295 -0.43 14.03 -12.52
CA PRO A 295 0.14 14.19 -13.85
C PRO A 295 0.81 15.55 -14.01
N THR A 296 2.05 15.55 -14.47
CA THR A 296 2.80 16.79 -14.74
C THR A 296 2.12 17.56 -15.88
N LEU A 297 1.64 18.75 -15.57
CA LEU A 297 1.05 19.67 -16.55
C LEU A 297 2.12 20.68 -16.98
N MET A 298 2.19 20.96 -18.29
CA MET A 298 2.99 22.08 -18.78
C MET A 298 2.32 23.39 -18.35
N VAL A 299 2.98 24.14 -17.47
CA VAL A 299 2.60 25.50 -17.05
C VAL A 299 3.45 26.55 -17.76
#